data_AF-A0A1V4Z226-F1
#
_entry.id   AF-A0A1V4Z226-F1
#
_cell.length_a   1.000
_cell.length_b   1.000
_cell.length_c   1.000
_cell.angle_alpha   90.00
_cell.angle_beta   90.00
_cell.angle_gamma   90.00
#
_symmetry.space_group_name_H-M   'P 1'
#
loop_
_entity.id
_entity.type
_entity.pdbx_description
1 polymer ?
#
loop_
_entity_poly.entity_id
_entity_poly.type
_entity_poly.pdbx_seq_one_letter_code
_entity_poly.pdbx_strand_id
1 'polypeptide(L)'
;MTSAIVLGKAMEEQDGAVTWWRCAYYQYRDSSMRWDHADDDEARDHAVAALQETVKEFVEGKWNLGTLKYRMDEASQASNFIFPGKNVSAILQDLAMGVPLEVLEPALRRAASLPGSPGEAKGALMDLEELVEREVSRGHLSRSHARGHRWAELLATLWYIQDPLSWPLASMVGMRCLRRQGEMDSEGDYAEYASVMQRLSNSLGAGMMDTEHLLASLEDGDLHIPEAEECRQDYLRRAEDSAASGLTEEALELFERVLTLEPRTPMAMMRKAELYEGKGLLMAAIGEMETLVEMEPLDLKAHRKLLSLYKAQGMIREHNVEVRRFKALREGRK
;
A
#
# COMPACT_ATOMS: atom_id res chain seq x y z
N MET A 1 0.98 15.42 -33.27
CA MET A 1 -0.31 14.78 -32.91
C MET A 1 -0.12 13.35 -32.42
N THR A 2 0.80 12.56 -33.00
CA THR A 2 1.04 11.16 -32.61
C THR A 2 1.58 10.99 -31.17
N SER A 3 2.45 11.88 -30.68
CA SER A 3 3.05 11.77 -29.34
C SER A 3 2.06 12.05 -28.19
N ALA A 4 1.09 12.96 -28.38
CA ALA A 4 0.08 13.28 -27.37
C ALA A 4 -1.02 12.21 -27.28
N ILE A 5 -1.33 11.55 -28.40
CA ILE A 5 -2.27 10.42 -28.45
C ILE A 5 -1.67 9.18 -27.78
N VAL A 6 -0.37 8.93 -27.98
CA VAL A 6 0.36 7.84 -27.31
C VAL A 6 0.49 8.09 -25.81
N LEU A 7 0.79 9.33 -25.39
CA LEU A 7 0.80 9.72 -23.98
C LEU A 7 -0.59 9.63 -23.33
N GLY A 8 -1.64 10.04 -24.03
CA GLY A 8 -3.03 9.92 -23.56
C GLY A 8 -3.47 8.46 -23.37
N LYS A 9 -3.12 7.57 -24.31
CA LYS A 9 -3.40 6.13 -24.19
C LYS A 9 -2.66 5.45 -23.06
N ALA A 10 -1.37 5.76 -22.89
CA ALA A 10 -0.56 5.20 -21.81
C ALA A 10 -1.05 5.68 -20.43
N MET A 11 -1.56 6.91 -20.34
CA MET A 11 -2.13 7.48 -19.12
C MET A 11 -3.52 6.89 -18.82
N GLU A 12 -4.38 6.68 -19.84
CA GLU A 12 -5.66 5.97 -19.70
C GLU A 12 -5.50 4.48 -19.35
N GLU A 13 -4.48 3.79 -19.89
CA GLU A 13 -4.15 2.40 -19.55
C GLU A 13 -3.60 2.28 -18.11
N GLN A 14 -2.78 3.25 -17.67
CA GLN A 14 -2.32 3.32 -16.27
C GLN A 14 -3.46 3.65 -15.30
N ASP A 15 -4.37 4.56 -15.65
CA ASP A 15 -5.57 4.86 -14.87
C ASP A 15 -6.52 3.65 -14.80
N GLY A 16 -6.62 2.87 -15.88
CA GLY A 16 -7.42 1.63 -15.92
C GLY A 16 -6.87 0.54 -15.02
N ALA A 17 -5.56 0.28 -15.07
CA ALA A 17 -4.91 -0.72 -14.21
C ALA A 17 -5.02 -0.35 -12.72
N VAL A 18 -4.76 0.92 -12.37
CA VAL A 18 -4.90 1.40 -10.99
C VAL A 18 -6.36 1.31 -10.52
N THR A 19 -7.33 1.61 -11.37
CA THR A 19 -8.76 1.47 -11.06
C THR A 19 -9.14 0.02 -10.76
N TRP A 20 -8.60 -0.95 -11.52
CA TRP A 20 -8.84 -2.37 -11.25
C TRP A 20 -8.31 -2.79 -9.87
N TRP A 21 -7.07 -2.39 -9.53
CA TRP A 21 -6.49 -2.68 -8.22
C TRP A 21 -7.29 -2.06 -7.08
N ARG A 22 -7.77 -0.82 -7.25
CA ARG A 22 -8.65 -0.15 -6.28
C ARG A 22 -9.96 -0.89 -6.10
N CYS A 23 -10.58 -1.33 -7.19
CA CYS A 23 -11.78 -2.14 -7.12
C CYS A 23 -11.52 -3.46 -6.38
N ALA A 24 -10.45 -4.18 -6.73
CA ALA A 24 -10.06 -5.41 -6.05
C ALA A 24 -9.85 -5.20 -4.55
N TYR A 25 -9.13 -4.13 -4.17
CA TYR A 25 -8.93 -3.79 -2.77
C TYR A 25 -10.25 -3.52 -2.03
N TYR A 26 -11.18 -2.78 -2.64
CA TYR A 26 -12.46 -2.52 -2.00
C TYR A 26 -13.35 -3.76 -1.88
N GLN A 27 -13.33 -4.66 -2.88
CA GLN A 27 -14.01 -5.96 -2.78
C GLN A 27 -13.41 -6.80 -1.65
N TYR A 28 -12.08 -6.86 -1.56
CA TYR A 28 -11.39 -7.54 -0.46
C TYR A 28 -11.78 -6.94 0.89
N ARG A 29 -11.73 -5.61 1.02
CA ARG A 29 -12.11 -4.91 2.25
C ARG A 29 -13.56 -5.11 2.64
N ASP A 30 -14.49 -5.24 1.69
CA ASP A 30 -15.90 -5.43 2.00
C ASP A 30 -16.24 -6.91 2.28
N SER A 31 -15.35 -7.83 1.89
CA SER A 31 -15.50 -9.25 2.16
C SER A 31 -15.24 -9.62 3.62
N SER A 32 -15.64 -10.84 4.02
CA SER A 32 -15.24 -11.41 5.31
C SER A 32 -13.78 -11.81 5.37
N MET A 33 -13.09 -11.93 4.22
CA MET A 33 -11.70 -12.41 4.13
C MET A 33 -10.72 -11.53 4.89
N ARG A 34 -11.00 -10.23 5.02
CA ARG A 34 -10.18 -9.32 5.83
C ARG A 34 -10.05 -9.76 7.30
N TRP A 35 -11.01 -10.54 7.78
CA TRP A 35 -11.05 -11.00 9.16
C TRP A 35 -10.39 -12.35 9.36
N ASP A 36 -10.12 -13.09 8.27
CA ASP A 36 -9.54 -14.44 8.34
C ASP A 36 -8.09 -14.41 8.89
N HIS A 37 -7.45 -13.24 8.87
CA HIS A 37 -6.07 -13.04 9.32
C HIS A 37 -5.92 -12.12 10.54
N ALA A 38 -7.01 -11.67 11.16
CA ALA A 38 -6.95 -10.64 12.20
C ALA A 38 -6.10 -11.04 13.42
N ASP A 39 -6.28 -12.27 13.91
CA ASP A 39 -5.51 -12.80 15.06
C ASP A 39 -4.02 -12.99 14.69
N ASP A 40 -3.76 -13.43 13.45
CA ASP A 40 -2.40 -13.63 12.92
C ASP A 40 -1.66 -12.28 12.74
N ASP A 41 -2.38 -11.25 12.29
CA ASP A 41 -1.88 -9.90 12.10
C ASP A 41 -1.52 -9.22 13.42
N GLU A 42 -2.40 -9.30 14.43
CA GLU A 42 -2.12 -8.78 15.78
C GLU A 42 -0.89 -9.48 16.39
N ALA A 43 -0.80 -10.80 16.22
CA ALA A 43 0.35 -11.56 16.69
C ALA A 43 1.65 -11.18 15.96
N ARG A 44 1.59 -10.94 14.64
CA ARG A 44 2.73 -10.45 13.86
C ARG A 44 3.18 -9.08 14.35
N ASP A 45 2.26 -8.15 14.55
CA ASP A 45 2.57 -6.80 15.03
C ASP A 45 3.23 -6.82 16.41
N HIS A 46 2.73 -7.67 17.32
CA HIS A 46 3.35 -7.84 18.64
C HIS A 46 4.79 -8.40 18.54
N ALA A 47 5.01 -9.39 17.67
CA ALA A 47 6.34 -9.96 17.45
C ALA A 47 7.31 -8.95 16.80
N VAL A 48 6.85 -8.15 15.84
CA VAL A 48 7.61 -7.05 15.23
C VAL A 48 8.02 -6.04 16.30
N ALA A 49 7.07 -5.58 17.12
CA ALA A 49 7.32 -4.61 18.19
C ALA A 49 8.36 -5.13 19.21
N ALA A 50 8.29 -6.42 19.56
CA ALA A 50 9.27 -7.04 20.46
C ALA A 50 10.68 -7.15 19.85
N LEU A 51 10.79 -7.27 18.53
CA LEU A 51 12.05 -7.45 17.82
C LEU A 51 12.68 -6.16 17.30
N GLN A 52 11.92 -5.07 17.19
CA GLN A 52 12.38 -3.84 16.54
C GLN A 52 13.68 -3.29 17.15
N GLU A 53 13.75 -3.14 18.48
CA GLU A 53 14.99 -2.69 19.14
C GLU A 53 16.11 -3.72 19.00
N THR A 54 15.80 -5.01 19.04
CA THR A 54 16.80 -6.08 18.87
C THR A 54 17.48 -6.02 17.50
N VAL A 55 16.69 -5.90 16.42
CA VAL A 55 17.22 -5.83 15.06
C VAL A 55 18.05 -4.56 14.87
N LYS A 56 17.54 -3.43 15.34
CA LYS A 56 18.27 -2.15 15.31
C LYS A 56 19.61 -2.24 16.04
N GLU A 57 19.63 -2.77 17.26
CA GLU A 57 20.86 -2.89 18.05
C GLU A 57 21.83 -3.95 17.49
N PHE A 58 21.34 -4.97 16.77
CA PHE A 58 22.19 -5.86 16.00
C PHE A 58 22.87 -5.13 14.84
N VAL A 59 22.12 -4.35 14.05
CA VAL A 59 22.65 -3.55 12.92
C VAL A 59 23.69 -2.54 13.42
N GLU A 60 23.44 -1.88 14.56
CA GLU A 60 24.37 -0.96 15.23
C GLU A 60 25.61 -1.64 15.84
N GLY A 61 25.65 -2.98 15.88
CA GLY A 61 26.77 -3.75 16.41
C GLY A 61 26.80 -3.90 17.93
N LYS A 62 25.71 -3.56 18.63
CA LYS A 62 25.57 -3.79 20.07
C LYS A 62 25.25 -5.24 20.40
N TRP A 63 24.44 -5.90 19.57
CA TRP A 63 24.15 -7.34 19.67
C TRP A 63 24.92 -8.18 18.65
N ASN A 64 25.27 -9.39 19.06
CA ASN A 64 25.85 -10.41 18.18
C ASN A 64 24.75 -11.24 17.51
N LEU A 65 25.14 -12.06 16.53
CA LEU A 65 24.21 -12.90 15.76
C LEU A 65 23.46 -13.91 16.65
N GLY A 66 24.12 -14.41 17.69
CA GLY A 66 23.52 -15.36 18.63
C GLY A 66 22.35 -14.73 19.40
N THR A 67 22.51 -13.50 19.89
CA THR A 67 21.44 -12.76 20.58
C THR A 67 20.29 -12.44 19.64
N LEU A 68 20.57 -11.98 18.42
CA LEU A 68 19.55 -11.73 17.40
C LEU A 68 18.72 -13.00 17.17
N LYS A 69 19.39 -14.12 16.86
CA LYS A 69 18.72 -15.40 16.58
C LYS A 69 17.89 -15.87 17.77
N TYR A 70 18.44 -15.84 18.98
CA TYR A 70 17.74 -16.25 20.20
C TYR A 70 16.42 -15.49 20.39
N ARG A 71 16.44 -14.16 20.26
CA ARG A 71 15.23 -13.35 20.43
C ARG A 71 14.22 -13.56 19.30
N MET A 72 14.69 -13.77 18.06
CA MET A 72 13.81 -14.14 16.94
C MET A 72 13.14 -15.50 17.18
N ASP A 73 13.87 -16.49 17.68
CA ASP A 73 13.31 -17.81 18.03
C ASP A 73 12.31 -17.71 19.19
N GLU A 74 12.60 -16.89 20.20
CA GLU A 74 11.71 -16.63 21.34
C GLU A 74 10.41 -15.96 20.88
N ALA A 75 10.49 -14.91 20.06
CA ALA A 75 9.32 -14.23 19.51
C ALA A 75 8.45 -15.18 18.67
N SER A 76 9.08 -16.02 17.85
CA SER A 76 8.39 -17.02 17.03
C SER A 76 7.67 -18.11 17.85
N GLN A 77 8.08 -18.34 19.10
CA GLN A 77 7.48 -19.36 19.99
C GLN A 77 6.47 -18.76 20.97
N ALA A 78 6.45 -17.44 21.14
CA ALA A 78 5.61 -16.75 22.11
C ALA A 78 4.14 -16.63 21.68
N SER A 79 3.83 -16.87 20.40
CA SER A 79 2.48 -16.75 19.84
C SER A 79 2.09 -18.01 19.06
N ASN A 80 0.77 -18.17 18.84
CA ASN A 80 0.22 -19.19 17.95
C ASN A 80 0.58 -18.89 16.48
N PHE A 81 0.85 -17.63 16.15
CA PHE A 81 1.37 -17.21 14.86
C PHE A 81 2.91 -17.22 14.87
N ILE A 82 3.50 -17.87 13.88
CA ILE A 82 4.96 -18.06 13.80
C ILE A 82 5.58 -16.87 13.07
N PHE A 83 6.14 -15.92 13.82
CA PHE A 83 6.92 -14.83 13.28
C PHE A 83 8.14 -14.49 14.14
N PRO A 84 9.36 -14.36 13.57
CA PRO A 84 9.75 -14.64 12.19
C PRO A 84 9.49 -16.09 11.76
N GLY A 85 9.30 -16.32 10.46
CA GLY A 85 9.04 -17.66 9.94
C GLY A 85 10.18 -18.64 10.25
N LYS A 86 9.85 -19.94 10.42
CA LYS A 86 10.82 -21.01 10.72
C LYS A 86 12.01 -21.06 9.75
N ASN A 87 11.78 -20.71 8.48
CA ASN A 87 12.84 -20.64 7.47
C ASN A 87 13.89 -19.60 7.81
N VAL A 88 13.50 -18.41 8.31
CA VAL A 88 14.42 -17.34 8.70
C VAL A 88 15.38 -17.82 9.78
N SER A 89 14.85 -18.52 10.80
CA SER A 89 15.67 -19.14 11.85
C SER A 89 16.64 -20.19 11.31
N ALA A 90 16.17 -21.05 10.39
CA ALA A 90 17.02 -22.05 9.75
C ALA A 90 18.12 -21.43 8.89
N ILE A 91 17.82 -20.34 8.17
CA ILE A 91 18.80 -19.59 7.37
C ILE A 91 19.89 -19.00 8.28
N LEU A 92 19.52 -18.37 9.39
CA LEU A 92 20.48 -17.85 10.37
C LEU A 92 21.36 -18.95 10.95
N GLN A 93 20.78 -20.12 11.24
CA GLN A 93 21.53 -21.28 11.74
C GLN A 93 22.53 -21.81 10.70
N ASP A 94 22.09 -21.98 9.45
CA ASP A 94 22.96 -22.46 8.35
C ASP A 94 24.13 -21.50 8.12
N LEU A 95 23.86 -20.19 8.11
CA LEU A 95 24.91 -19.16 7.97
C LEU A 95 25.89 -19.20 9.14
N ALA A 96 25.41 -19.26 10.38
CA ALA A 96 26.26 -19.29 11.57
C ALA A 96 27.15 -20.55 11.63
N MET A 97 26.69 -21.67 11.08
CA MET A 97 27.44 -22.93 11.04
C MET A 97 28.42 -23.01 9.87
N GLY A 98 28.10 -22.37 8.74
CA GLY A 98 28.88 -22.46 7.50
C GLY A 98 29.75 -21.25 7.18
N VAL A 99 29.64 -20.15 7.94
CA VAL A 99 30.44 -18.94 7.71
C VAL A 99 31.08 -18.49 9.03
N PRO A 100 32.40 -18.25 9.07
CA PRO A 100 33.04 -17.68 10.26
C PRO A 100 32.37 -16.39 10.71
N LEU A 101 32.04 -16.27 12.00
CA LEU A 101 31.27 -15.12 12.53
C LEU A 101 31.95 -13.77 12.30
N GLU A 102 33.29 -13.74 12.30
CA GLU A 102 34.10 -12.55 11.99
C GLU A 102 33.87 -12.02 10.56
N VAL A 103 33.43 -12.89 9.65
CA VAL A 103 33.10 -12.57 8.26
C VAL A 103 31.60 -12.33 8.11
N LEU A 104 30.78 -13.19 8.74
CA LEU A 104 29.32 -13.15 8.62
C LEU A 104 28.71 -11.93 9.29
N GLU A 105 29.06 -11.62 10.55
CA GLU A 105 28.39 -10.55 11.29
C GLU A 105 28.54 -9.18 10.63
N PRO A 106 29.76 -8.74 10.23
CA PRO A 106 29.89 -7.43 9.57
C PRO A 106 29.14 -7.37 8.24
N ALA A 107 29.10 -8.47 7.48
CA ALA A 107 28.38 -8.53 6.22
C ALA A 107 26.86 -8.48 6.43
N LEU A 108 26.34 -9.31 7.35
CA LEU A 108 24.92 -9.36 7.64
C LEU A 108 24.42 -8.05 8.26
N ARG A 109 25.20 -7.36 9.12
CA ARG A 109 24.84 -6.03 9.63
C ARG A 109 24.70 -4.99 8.52
N ARG A 110 25.64 -4.98 7.57
CA ARG A 110 25.55 -4.07 6.41
C ARG A 110 24.33 -4.40 5.55
N ALA A 111 24.11 -5.67 5.24
CA ALA A 111 22.98 -6.08 4.42
C ALA A 111 21.63 -5.87 5.11
N ALA A 112 21.55 -6.05 6.43
CA ALA A 112 20.34 -5.84 7.23
C ALA A 112 20.07 -4.36 7.54
N SER A 113 20.98 -3.44 7.22
CA SER A 113 20.72 -2.01 7.37
C SER A 113 19.51 -1.61 6.51
N LEU A 114 18.63 -0.76 7.06
CA LEU A 114 17.40 -0.37 6.37
C LEU A 114 17.74 0.33 5.03
N PRO A 115 17.31 -0.21 3.88
CA PRO A 115 17.59 0.40 2.59
C PRO A 115 16.73 1.65 2.40
N GLY A 116 17.26 2.66 1.71
CA GLY A 116 16.49 3.85 1.32
C GLY A 116 15.63 3.64 0.05
N SER A 117 15.88 2.57 -0.71
CA SER A 117 15.12 2.24 -1.92
C SER A 117 15.22 0.75 -2.27
N PRO A 118 14.29 0.20 -3.08
CA PRO A 118 14.41 -1.16 -3.60
C PRO A 118 15.72 -1.41 -4.37
N GLY A 119 16.30 -0.39 -5.01
CA GLY A 119 17.61 -0.49 -5.67
C GLY A 119 18.76 -0.73 -4.67
N GLU A 120 18.74 -0.07 -3.52
CA GLU A 120 19.70 -0.33 -2.43
C GLU A 120 19.49 -1.71 -1.81
N ALA A 121 18.24 -2.14 -1.64
CA ALA A 121 17.92 -3.50 -1.20
C ALA A 121 18.47 -4.56 -2.18
N LYS A 122 18.38 -4.31 -3.49
CA LYS A 122 18.99 -5.18 -4.52
C LYS A 122 20.50 -5.29 -4.33
N GLY A 123 21.18 -4.17 -4.08
CA GLY A 123 22.62 -4.16 -3.78
C GLY A 123 22.96 -5.00 -2.55
N ALA A 124 22.23 -4.81 -1.44
CA ALA A 124 22.43 -5.57 -0.21
C ALA A 124 22.22 -7.09 -0.40
N LEU A 125 21.24 -7.48 -1.24
CA LEU A 125 21.01 -8.87 -1.59
C LEU A 125 22.18 -9.45 -2.39
N MET A 126 22.67 -8.73 -3.39
CA MET A 126 23.81 -9.15 -4.21
C MET A 126 25.08 -9.30 -3.38
N ASP A 127 25.35 -8.38 -2.45
CA ASP A 127 26.51 -8.46 -1.56
C ASP A 127 26.47 -9.72 -0.67
N LEU A 128 25.29 -10.06 -0.15
CA LEU A 128 25.13 -11.26 0.69
C LEU A 128 25.18 -12.54 -0.16
N GLU A 129 24.62 -12.52 -1.36
CA GLU A 129 24.71 -13.61 -2.33
C GLU A 129 26.16 -13.90 -2.70
N GLU A 130 26.95 -12.87 -3.05
CA GLU A 130 28.38 -13.03 -3.36
C GLU A 130 29.16 -13.65 -2.18
N LEU A 131 28.88 -13.22 -0.96
CA LEU A 131 29.49 -13.79 0.25
C LEU A 131 29.17 -15.28 0.39
N VAL A 132 27.91 -15.64 0.22
CA VAL A 132 27.45 -17.03 0.30
C VAL A 132 28.07 -17.88 -0.80
N GLU A 133 28.07 -17.40 -2.05
CA GLU A 133 28.67 -18.11 -3.19
C GLU A 133 30.17 -18.36 -2.95
N ARG A 134 30.87 -17.38 -2.39
CA ARG A 134 32.27 -17.52 -1.99
C ARG A 134 32.44 -18.63 -0.94
N GLU A 135 31.61 -18.69 0.08
CA GLU A 135 31.72 -19.75 1.11
C GLU A 135 31.28 -21.13 0.60
N VAL A 136 30.37 -21.20 -0.38
CA VAL A 136 30.09 -22.44 -1.13
C VAL A 136 31.30 -22.88 -1.93
N SER A 137 32.01 -21.96 -2.61
CA SER A 137 33.22 -22.29 -3.37
C SER A 137 34.36 -22.82 -2.49
N ARG A 138 34.40 -22.39 -1.23
CA ARG A 138 35.35 -22.85 -0.19
C ARG A 138 34.95 -24.17 0.46
N GLY A 139 33.73 -24.66 0.18
CA GLY A 139 33.21 -25.91 0.75
C GLY A 139 32.69 -25.78 2.19
N HIS A 140 32.56 -24.56 2.72
CA HIS A 140 32.00 -24.33 4.06
C HIS A 140 30.46 -24.34 4.06
N LEU A 141 29.84 -24.03 2.92
CA LEU A 141 28.41 -24.15 2.68
C LEU A 141 28.11 -25.14 1.55
N SER A 142 27.03 -25.92 1.67
CA SER A 142 26.48 -26.69 0.54
C SER A 142 25.86 -25.75 -0.51
N ARG A 143 25.90 -26.14 -1.79
CA ARG A 143 25.22 -25.45 -2.90
C ARG A 143 23.73 -25.22 -2.67
N SER A 144 23.07 -26.07 -1.87
CA SER A 144 21.67 -25.89 -1.49
C SER A 144 21.42 -24.62 -0.68
N HIS A 145 22.45 -24.08 -0.02
CA HIS A 145 22.36 -22.83 0.71
C HIS A 145 22.33 -21.64 -0.26
N ALA A 146 23.16 -21.62 -1.31
CA ALA A 146 23.27 -20.51 -2.28
C ALA A 146 22.05 -20.25 -3.18
N ARG A 147 20.85 -20.68 -2.79
CA ARG A 147 19.62 -20.30 -3.49
C ARG A 147 19.25 -18.86 -3.11
N GLY A 148 19.35 -17.92 -4.06
CA GLY A 148 19.11 -16.47 -3.85
C GLY A 148 17.85 -16.12 -3.05
N HIS A 149 16.75 -16.86 -3.23
CA HIS A 149 15.50 -16.64 -2.49
C HIS A 149 15.62 -16.76 -0.95
N ARG A 150 16.63 -17.47 -0.42
CA ARG A 150 16.74 -17.72 1.04
C ARG A 150 17.17 -16.44 1.74
N TRP A 151 18.17 -15.76 1.20
CA TRP A 151 18.70 -14.54 1.77
C TRP A 151 17.73 -13.37 1.60
N ALA A 152 16.97 -13.38 0.51
CA ALA A 152 15.85 -12.46 0.32
C ALA A 152 14.82 -12.57 1.45
N GLU A 153 14.41 -13.77 1.83
CA GLU A 153 13.48 -13.97 2.96
C GLU A 153 14.05 -13.46 4.29
N LEU A 154 15.33 -13.74 4.57
CA LEU A 154 16.00 -13.24 5.78
C LEU A 154 16.09 -11.70 5.79
N LEU A 155 16.63 -11.09 4.75
CA LEU A 155 16.83 -9.64 4.71
C LEU A 155 15.50 -8.89 4.66
N ALA A 156 14.53 -9.36 3.88
CA ALA A 156 13.17 -8.80 3.85
C ALA A 156 12.54 -8.80 5.25
N THR A 157 12.73 -9.87 6.01
CA THR A 157 12.22 -9.95 7.39
C THR A 157 12.90 -8.93 8.31
N LEU A 158 14.23 -8.76 8.21
CA LEU A 158 14.96 -7.79 9.00
C LEU A 158 14.62 -6.34 8.63
N TRP A 159 14.35 -6.06 7.36
CA TRP A 159 13.88 -4.75 6.90
C TRP A 159 12.44 -4.47 7.32
N TYR A 160 11.54 -5.46 7.19
CA TYR A 160 10.16 -5.38 7.66
C TYR A 160 10.09 -5.10 9.18
N ILE A 161 10.90 -5.78 9.99
CA ILE A 161 10.92 -5.54 11.45
C ILE A 161 11.33 -4.09 11.78
N GLN A 162 12.23 -3.49 10.98
CA GLN A 162 12.68 -2.12 11.19
C GLN A 162 11.64 -1.09 10.73
N ASP A 163 10.99 -1.34 9.59
CA ASP A 163 9.98 -0.45 9.00
C ASP A 163 8.88 -1.25 8.24
N PRO A 164 7.85 -1.73 8.97
CA PRO A 164 6.78 -2.56 8.38
C PRO A 164 5.81 -1.75 7.49
N LEU A 165 5.89 -0.42 7.52
CA LEU A 165 5.05 0.45 6.69
C LEU A 165 5.60 0.57 5.26
N SER A 166 6.93 0.53 5.10
CA SER A 166 7.59 0.75 3.80
C SER A 166 8.10 -0.53 3.14
N TRP A 167 8.40 -1.57 3.91
CA TRP A 167 9.04 -2.78 3.39
C TRP A 167 8.10 -3.99 3.49
N PRO A 168 7.90 -4.78 2.43
CA PRO A 168 7.13 -6.02 2.50
C PRO A 168 7.97 -7.21 2.96
N LEU A 169 7.33 -8.20 3.56
CA LEU A 169 7.89 -9.55 3.69
C LEU A 169 8.03 -10.21 2.31
N ALA A 170 9.00 -11.09 2.13
CA ALA A 170 9.11 -11.85 0.90
C ALA A 170 7.94 -12.84 0.76
N SER A 171 7.14 -12.73 -0.30
CA SER A 171 6.00 -13.63 -0.55
C SER A 171 6.02 -14.20 -1.96
N MET A 172 6.23 -15.52 -2.06
CA MET A 172 6.15 -16.22 -3.35
C MET A 172 4.73 -16.24 -3.92
N VAL A 173 3.71 -16.23 -3.06
CA VAL A 173 2.30 -16.13 -3.45
C VAL A 173 2.05 -14.75 -4.07
N GLY A 174 2.45 -13.69 -3.37
CA GLY A 174 2.32 -12.32 -3.86
C GLY A 174 3.07 -12.08 -5.18
N MET A 175 4.31 -12.56 -5.28
CA MET A 175 5.08 -12.47 -6.53
C MET A 175 4.39 -13.20 -7.70
N ARG A 176 3.79 -14.39 -7.48
CA ARG A 176 3.05 -15.09 -8.53
C ARG A 176 1.81 -14.31 -8.96
N CYS A 177 1.06 -13.77 -8.00
CA CYS A 177 -0.11 -12.94 -8.27
C CYS A 177 0.27 -11.75 -9.17
N LEU A 178 1.29 -10.99 -8.76
CA LEU A 178 1.76 -9.82 -9.51
C LEU A 178 2.26 -10.17 -10.91
N ARG A 179 2.97 -11.29 -11.08
CA ARG A 179 3.37 -11.77 -12.41
C ARG A 179 2.17 -12.13 -13.30
N ARG A 180 1.14 -12.78 -12.76
CA ARG A 180 -0.08 -13.09 -13.54
C ARG A 180 -0.80 -11.83 -13.99
N GLN A 181 -0.74 -10.76 -13.19
CA GLN A 181 -1.29 -9.45 -13.53
C GLN A 181 -0.34 -8.60 -14.38
N GLY A 182 0.84 -9.11 -14.75
CA GLY A 182 1.82 -8.38 -15.58
C GLY A 182 2.52 -7.22 -14.86
N GLU A 183 2.47 -7.16 -13.52
CA GLU A 183 3.10 -6.12 -12.71
C GLU A 183 4.59 -6.40 -12.43
N MET A 184 5.04 -7.63 -12.70
CA MET A 184 6.41 -8.09 -12.49
C MET A 184 6.86 -9.00 -13.63
N ASP A 185 8.13 -8.87 -14.03
CA ASP A 185 8.75 -9.69 -15.07
C ASP A 185 9.56 -10.86 -14.48
N SER A 186 10.32 -10.61 -13.40
CA SER A 186 11.28 -11.59 -12.88
C SER A 186 10.66 -12.58 -11.90
N GLU A 187 11.16 -13.81 -11.93
CA GLU A 187 10.87 -14.79 -10.89
C GLU A 187 11.81 -14.62 -9.70
N GLY A 188 11.25 -14.26 -8.54
CA GLY A 188 11.99 -14.23 -7.28
C GLY A 188 12.89 -13.00 -7.08
N ASP A 189 12.77 -11.95 -7.90
CA ASP A 189 13.43 -10.66 -7.62
C ASP A 189 12.67 -9.91 -6.52
N TYR A 190 13.18 -9.98 -5.29
CA TYR A 190 12.59 -9.30 -4.15
C TYR A 190 12.61 -7.78 -4.28
N ALA A 191 13.63 -7.19 -4.91
CA ALA A 191 13.70 -5.75 -5.05
C ALA A 191 12.62 -5.23 -6.02
N GLU A 192 12.39 -5.95 -7.12
CA GLU A 192 11.26 -5.68 -8.01
C GLU A 192 9.93 -5.82 -7.25
N TYR A 193 9.76 -6.92 -6.51
CA TYR A 193 8.57 -7.15 -5.68
C TYR A 193 8.33 -6.02 -4.67
N ALA A 194 9.36 -5.59 -3.93
CA ALA A 194 9.26 -4.50 -2.96
C ALA A 194 8.86 -3.17 -3.64
N SER A 195 9.42 -2.88 -4.82
CA SER A 195 9.06 -1.69 -5.59
C SER A 195 7.60 -1.72 -6.03
N VAL A 196 7.09 -2.88 -6.45
CA VAL A 196 5.70 -3.05 -6.88
C VAL A 196 4.75 -2.94 -5.69
N MET A 197 5.06 -3.59 -4.57
CA MET A 197 4.30 -3.50 -3.32
C MET A 197 4.19 -2.07 -2.80
N GLN A 198 5.29 -1.32 -2.75
CA GLN A 198 5.30 0.08 -2.33
C GLN A 198 4.40 0.95 -3.23
N ARG A 199 4.48 0.76 -4.55
CA ARG A 199 3.62 1.47 -5.50
C ARG A 199 2.15 1.11 -5.31
N LEU A 200 1.82 -0.18 -5.19
CA LEU A 200 0.45 -0.66 -4.99
C LEU A 200 -0.14 -0.13 -3.69
N SER A 201 0.52 -0.38 -2.55
CA SER A 201 0.12 0.11 -1.24
C SER A 201 -0.18 1.62 -1.26
N ASN A 202 0.71 2.43 -1.83
CA ASN A 202 0.49 3.87 -1.98
C ASN A 202 -0.71 4.21 -2.86
N SER A 203 -0.88 3.53 -4.00
CA SER A 203 -1.99 3.78 -4.94
C SER A 203 -3.36 3.40 -4.38
N LEU A 204 -3.39 2.42 -3.47
CA LEU A 204 -4.57 1.90 -2.78
C LEU A 204 -4.87 2.66 -1.48
N GLY A 205 -3.89 3.36 -0.91
CA GLY A 205 -3.99 3.89 0.46
C GLY A 205 -4.07 2.77 1.51
N ALA A 206 -3.50 1.60 1.20
CA ALA A 206 -3.55 0.39 2.02
C ALA A 206 -2.20 0.16 2.71
N GLY A 207 -2.21 -0.46 3.89
CA GLY A 207 -0.97 -0.91 4.53
C GLY A 207 -0.29 -2.05 3.76
N MET A 208 0.97 -2.34 4.08
CA MET A 208 1.72 -3.42 3.44
C MET A 208 1.06 -4.79 3.67
N MET A 209 0.56 -4.99 4.89
CA MET A 209 -0.17 -6.18 5.35
C MET A 209 -1.49 -6.38 4.58
N ASP A 210 -2.33 -5.35 4.50
CA ASP A 210 -3.55 -5.35 3.67
C ASP A 210 -3.25 -5.67 2.20
N THR A 211 -2.16 -5.11 1.68
CA THR A 211 -1.73 -5.34 0.30
C THR A 211 -1.27 -6.79 0.11
N GLU A 212 -0.55 -7.37 1.07
CA GLU A 212 -0.15 -8.78 1.07
C GLU A 212 -1.37 -9.71 1.05
N HIS A 213 -2.34 -9.47 1.92
CA HIS A 213 -3.56 -10.26 2.00
C HIS A 213 -4.42 -10.15 0.74
N LEU A 214 -4.56 -8.94 0.17
CA LEU A 214 -5.21 -8.74 -1.12
C LEU A 214 -4.57 -9.63 -2.20
N LEU A 215 -3.24 -9.63 -2.31
CA LEU A 215 -2.54 -10.45 -3.30
C LEU A 215 -2.74 -11.95 -3.07
N ALA A 216 -2.80 -12.39 -1.80
CA ALA A 216 -3.07 -13.78 -1.45
C ALA A 216 -4.50 -14.18 -1.87
N SER A 217 -5.52 -13.41 -1.50
CA SER A 217 -6.92 -13.67 -1.88
C SER A 217 -7.14 -13.69 -3.40
N LEU A 218 -6.40 -12.85 -4.13
CA LEU A 218 -6.42 -12.85 -5.60
C LEU A 218 -5.76 -14.10 -6.19
N GLU A 219 -4.66 -14.57 -5.61
CA GLU A 219 -3.95 -15.77 -6.11
C GLU A 219 -4.72 -17.05 -5.83
N ASP A 220 -5.42 -17.12 -4.69
CA ASP A 220 -6.28 -18.25 -4.30
C ASP A 220 -7.57 -18.31 -5.15
N GLY A 221 -7.94 -17.18 -5.78
CA GLY A 221 -9.07 -17.09 -6.69
C GLY A 221 -10.43 -16.93 -5.99
N ASP A 222 -10.41 -16.61 -4.71
CA ASP A 222 -11.63 -16.45 -3.91
C ASP A 222 -12.32 -15.10 -4.13
N LEU A 223 -11.58 -14.11 -4.66
CA LEU A 223 -12.09 -12.76 -4.86
C LEU A 223 -12.64 -12.55 -6.29
N HIS A 224 -13.94 -12.29 -6.39
CA HIS A 224 -14.54 -11.82 -7.64
C HIS A 224 -14.37 -10.31 -7.77
N ILE A 225 -13.81 -9.86 -8.90
CA ILE A 225 -13.58 -8.44 -9.17
C ILE A 225 -14.49 -8.04 -10.31
N PRO A 226 -15.50 -7.19 -10.06
CA PRO A 226 -16.36 -6.69 -11.11
C PRO A 226 -15.59 -5.76 -12.05
N GLU A 227 -16.13 -5.55 -13.24
CA GLU A 227 -15.60 -4.54 -14.16
C GLU A 227 -15.63 -3.15 -13.51
N ALA A 228 -14.69 -2.28 -13.89
CA ALA A 228 -14.50 -0.98 -13.24
C ALA A 228 -15.78 -0.12 -13.19
N GLU A 229 -16.58 -0.15 -14.26
CA GLU A 229 -17.87 0.55 -14.32
C GLU A 229 -18.89 -0.03 -13.35
N GLU A 230 -19.03 -1.36 -13.30
CA GLU A 230 -19.94 -2.03 -12.39
C GLU A 230 -19.53 -1.78 -10.93
N CYS A 231 -18.24 -1.87 -10.64
CA CYS A 231 -17.66 -1.57 -9.34
C CYS A 231 -18.03 -0.17 -8.87
N ARG A 232 -17.82 0.83 -9.73
CA ARG A 232 -18.18 2.23 -9.44
C ARG A 232 -19.69 2.41 -9.24
N GLN A 233 -20.51 1.84 -10.11
CA GLN A 233 -21.97 1.93 -9.99
C GLN A 233 -22.48 1.31 -8.69
N ASP A 234 -21.87 0.21 -8.25
CA ASP A 234 -22.20 -0.40 -6.97
C ASP A 234 -21.88 0.50 -5.79
N TYR A 235 -20.66 1.03 -5.72
CA TYR A 235 -20.25 1.95 -4.66
C TYR A 235 -21.09 3.23 -4.65
N LEU A 236 -21.45 3.75 -5.82
CA LEU A 236 -22.30 4.93 -5.92
C LEU A 236 -23.70 4.68 -5.39
N ARG A 237 -24.32 3.56 -5.77
CA ARG A 237 -25.65 3.18 -5.29
C ARG A 237 -25.66 3.00 -3.77
N ARG A 238 -24.68 2.25 -3.23
CA ARG A 238 -24.53 2.04 -1.79
C ARG A 238 -24.33 3.38 -1.06
N ALA A 239 -23.54 4.30 -1.61
CA ALA A 239 -23.32 5.62 -1.03
C ALA A 239 -24.63 6.43 -0.92
N GLU A 240 -25.45 6.41 -1.98
CA GLU A 240 -26.75 7.08 -1.98
C GLU A 240 -27.73 6.45 -0.98
N ASP A 241 -27.77 5.11 -0.89
CA ASP A 241 -28.62 4.38 0.05
C ASP A 241 -28.22 4.66 1.51
N SER A 242 -26.92 4.65 1.83
CA SER A 242 -26.41 5.01 3.16
C SER A 242 -26.72 6.47 3.50
N ALA A 243 -26.56 7.39 2.53
CA ALA A 243 -26.90 8.80 2.72
C ALA A 243 -28.40 9.00 3.01
N ALA A 244 -29.27 8.31 2.26
CA ALA A 244 -30.72 8.34 2.47
C ALA A 244 -31.12 7.73 3.82
N SER A 245 -30.37 6.74 4.30
CA SER A 245 -30.58 6.08 5.59
C SER A 245 -29.99 6.86 6.78
N GLY A 246 -29.34 7.99 6.53
CA GLY A 246 -28.70 8.82 7.57
C GLY A 246 -27.37 8.27 8.10
N LEU A 247 -26.84 7.20 7.49
CA LEU A 247 -25.54 6.60 7.80
C LEU A 247 -24.43 7.47 7.18
N THR A 248 -24.23 8.65 7.76
CA THR A 248 -23.47 9.74 7.15
C THR A 248 -21.99 9.38 6.97
N GLU A 249 -21.38 8.73 7.96
CA GLU A 249 -19.98 8.31 7.91
C GLU A 249 -19.75 7.27 6.82
N GLU A 250 -20.62 6.25 6.73
CA GLU A 250 -20.54 5.22 5.70
C GLU A 250 -20.74 5.81 4.30
N ALA A 251 -21.71 6.71 4.13
CA ALA A 251 -21.94 7.38 2.86
C ALA A 251 -20.73 8.19 2.40
N LEU A 252 -20.09 8.94 3.32
CA LEU A 252 -18.87 9.69 3.02
C LEU A 252 -17.73 8.77 2.57
N GLU A 253 -17.54 7.64 3.25
CA GLU A 253 -16.53 6.64 2.86
C GLU A 253 -16.82 6.06 1.47
N LEU A 254 -18.06 5.68 1.19
CA LEU A 254 -18.45 5.13 -0.10
C LEU A 254 -18.32 6.15 -1.25
N PHE A 255 -18.69 7.42 -1.02
CA PHE A 255 -18.46 8.47 -2.01
C PHE A 255 -16.96 8.73 -2.25
N GLU A 256 -16.11 8.60 -1.22
CA GLU A 256 -14.66 8.69 -1.40
C GLU A 256 -14.13 7.56 -2.29
N ARG A 257 -14.63 6.33 -2.09
CA ARG A 257 -14.30 5.18 -2.96
C ARG A 257 -14.72 5.44 -4.40
N VAL A 258 -15.92 6.00 -4.63
CA VAL A 258 -16.36 6.40 -5.98
C VAL A 258 -15.38 7.40 -6.60
N LEU A 259 -14.98 8.44 -5.86
CA LEU A 259 -14.03 9.44 -6.36
C LEU A 259 -12.61 8.89 -6.55
N THR A 260 -12.24 7.84 -5.83
CA THR A 260 -10.97 7.14 -6.02
C THR A 260 -10.99 6.26 -7.27
N LEU A 261 -12.15 5.71 -7.65
CA LEU A 261 -12.34 4.95 -8.90
C LEU A 261 -12.58 5.87 -10.12
N GLU A 262 -13.28 6.98 -9.94
CA GLU A 262 -13.51 8.00 -10.96
C GLU A 262 -13.48 9.40 -10.34
N PRO A 263 -12.33 10.09 -10.37
CA PRO A 263 -12.17 11.41 -9.78
C PRO A 263 -13.13 12.46 -10.35
N ARG A 264 -13.57 12.28 -11.60
CA ARG A 264 -14.49 13.19 -12.30
C ARG A 264 -15.96 12.78 -12.12
N THR A 265 -16.38 12.67 -10.87
CA THR A 265 -17.79 12.37 -10.54
C THR A 265 -18.45 13.56 -9.81
N PRO A 266 -18.95 14.59 -10.54
CA PRO A 266 -19.59 15.78 -9.97
C PRO A 266 -20.67 15.49 -8.92
N MET A 267 -21.45 14.44 -9.15
CA MET A 267 -22.51 14.04 -8.24
C MET A 267 -21.95 13.61 -6.88
N ALA A 268 -20.89 12.79 -6.86
CA ALA A 268 -20.29 12.31 -5.61
C ALA A 268 -19.68 13.47 -4.79
N MET A 269 -18.99 14.42 -5.44
CA MET A 269 -18.48 15.63 -4.76
C MET A 269 -19.60 16.50 -4.17
N MET A 270 -20.68 16.72 -4.94
CA MET A 270 -21.84 17.47 -4.46
C MET A 270 -22.47 16.78 -3.24
N ARG A 271 -22.62 15.45 -3.26
CA ARG A 271 -23.17 14.67 -2.14
C ARG A 271 -22.26 14.72 -0.91
N LYS A 272 -20.95 14.55 -1.06
CA LYS A 272 -19.99 14.72 0.06
C LYS A 272 -20.09 16.12 0.67
N ALA A 273 -20.15 17.17 -0.15
CA ALA A 273 -20.32 18.54 0.34
C ALA A 273 -21.64 18.74 1.10
N GLU A 274 -22.75 18.15 0.64
CA GLU A 274 -24.04 18.15 1.34
C GLU A 274 -23.95 17.44 2.69
N LEU A 275 -23.30 16.28 2.77
CA LEU A 275 -23.11 15.53 4.02
C LEU A 275 -22.19 16.27 5.00
N TYR A 276 -21.08 16.84 4.53
CA TYR A 276 -20.19 17.67 5.37
C TYR A 276 -20.90 18.91 5.89
N GLU A 277 -21.69 19.60 5.07
CA GLU A 277 -22.49 20.74 5.52
C GLU A 277 -23.50 20.33 6.60
N GLY A 278 -24.18 19.20 6.42
CA GLY A 278 -25.09 18.64 7.43
C GLY A 278 -24.42 18.34 8.77
N LYS A 279 -23.12 17.97 8.75
CA LYS A 279 -22.29 17.77 9.94
C LYS A 279 -21.69 19.06 10.51
N GLY A 280 -21.92 20.22 9.88
CA GLY A 280 -21.30 21.48 10.24
C GLY A 280 -19.81 21.59 9.86
N LEU A 281 -19.29 20.63 9.09
CA LEU A 281 -17.90 20.62 8.60
C LEU A 281 -17.77 21.49 7.34
N LEU A 282 -18.09 22.77 7.48
CA LEU A 282 -18.22 23.71 6.35
C LEU A 282 -16.94 23.85 5.53
N MET A 283 -15.76 23.83 6.15
CA MET A 283 -14.48 23.90 5.42
C MET A 283 -14.25 22.67 4.52
N ALA A 284 -14.63 21.47 4.96
CA ALA A 284 -14.54 20.27 4.14
C ALA A 284 -15.52 20.35 2.96
N ALA A 285 -16.76 20.78 3.21
CA ALA A 285 -17.75 21.01 2.16
C ALA A 285 -17.27 22.04 1.12
N ILE A 286 -16.62 23.11 1.56
CA ILE A 286 -16.03 24.14 0.67
C ILE A 286 -14.96 23.51 -0.22
N GLY A 287 -14.02 22.73 0.35
CA GLY A 287 -12.95 22.09 -0.43
C GLY A 287 -13.47 21.16 -1.55
N GLU A 288 -14.49 20.35 -1.26
CA GLU A 288 -15.14 19.52 -2.28
C GLU A 288 -15.74 20.37 -3.41
N MET A 289 -16.41 21.46 -3.05
CA MET A 289 -17.08 22.33 -4.03
C MET A 289 -16.11 23.21 -4.82
N GLU A 290 -15.00 23.65 -4.22
CA GLU A 290 -13.90 24.33 -4.92
C GLU A 290 -13.31 23.41 -5.99
N THR A 291 -13.01 22.17 -5.62
CA THR A 291 -12.53 21.16 -6.57
C THR A 291 -13.53 20.94 -7.71
N LEU A 292 -14.83 20.85 -7.38
CA LEU A 292 -15.86 20.65 -8.40
C LEU A 292 -15.99 21.84 -9.36
N VAL A 293 -15.94 23.10 -8.89
CA VAL A 293 -16.02 24.26 -9.81
C VAL A 293 -14.76 24.43 -10.66
N GLU A 294 -13.62 23.93 -10.21
CA GLU A 294 -12.40 23.88 -11.03
C GLU A 294 -12.50 22.83 -12.14
N MET A 295 -13.05 21.65 -11.83
CA MET A 295 -13.25 20.58 -12.81
C MET A 295 -14.38 20.87 -13.80
N GLU A 296 -15.48 21.47 -13.31
CA GLU A 296 -16.67 21.80 -14.10
C GLU A 296 -17.00 23.31 -13.99
N PRO A 297 -16.21 24.20 -14.64
CA PRO A 297 -16.34 25.66 -14.50
C PRO A 297 -17.65 26.25 -15.01
N LEU A 298 -18.48 25.44 -15.66
CA LEU A 298 -19.78 25.86 -16.17
C LEU A 298 -20.92 25.36 -15.28
N ASP A 299 -20.67 24.54 -14.25
CA ASP A 299 -21.73 24.00 -13.39
C ASP A 299 -22.28 25.08 -12.43
N LEU A 300 -23.36 25.72 -12.87
CA LEU A 300 -24.08 26.71 -12.07
C LEU A 300 -24.62 26.15 -10.75
N LYS A 301 -24.88 24.84 -10.63
CA LYS A 301 -25.32 24.23 -9.37
C LYS A 301 -24.14 24.22 -8.39
N ALA A 302 -22.94 23.84 -8.85
CA ALA A 302 -21.75 23.83 -8.02
C ALA A 302 -21.39 25.24 -7.52
N HIS A 303 -21.36 26.23 -8.41
CA HIS A 303 -21.11 27.62 -8.02
C HIS A 303 -22.14 28.15 -7.00
N ARG A 304 -23.43 27.81 -7.15
CA ARG A 304 -24.47 28.21 -6.18
C ARG A 304 -24.22 27.59 -4.81
N LYS A 305 -23.86 26.29 -4.77
CA LYS A 305 -23.56 25.59 -3.53
C LYS A 305 -22.34 26.19 -2.84
N LEU A 306 -21.25 26.42 -3.58
CA LEU A 306 -20.04 27.08 -3.06
C LEU A 306 -20.32 28.47 -2.47
N LEU A 307 -21.12 29.28 -3.17
CA LEU A 307 -21.56 30.60 -2.68
C LEU A 307 -22.32 30.51 -1.35
N SER A 308 -23.21 29.52 -1.22
CA SER A 308 -23.96 29.26 0.01
C SER A 308 -23.02 28.91 1.16
N LEU A 309 -22.04 28.04 0.90
CA LEU A 309 -21.07 27.59 1.90
C LEU A 309 -20.14 28.72 2.36
N TYR A 310 -19.59 29.53 1.44
CA TYR A 310 -18.80 30.70 1.84
C TYR A 310 -19.60 31.69 2.68
N LYS A 311 -20.89 31.88 2.37
CA LYS A 311 -21.77 32.73 3.16
C LYS A 311 -22.00 32.15 4.56
N ALA A 312 -22.26 30.86 4.66
CA ALA A 312 -22.45 30.17 5.93
C ALA A 312 -21.20 30.23 6.83
N GLN A 313 -20.01 30.09 6.23
CA GLN A 313 -18.73 30.16 6.93
C GLN A 313 -18.24 31.60 7.22
N GLY A 314 -18.85 32.61 6.61
CA GLY A 314 -18.44 34.02 6.76
C GLY A 314 -17.22 34.42 5.92
N MET A 315 -16.88 33.66 4.88
CA MET A 315 -15.77 33.91 3.95
C MET A 315 -16.15 34.98 2.91
N ILE A 316 -16.25 36.24 3.37
CA ILE A 316 -16.80 37.36 2.58
C ILE A 316 -15.96 37.65 1.32
N ARG A 317 -14.64 37.52 1.39
CA ARG A 317 -13.75 37.84 0.26
C ARG A 317 -13.95 36.85 -0.89
N GLU A 318 -13.89 35.57 -0.57
CA GLU A 318 -14.04 34.43 -1.46
C GLU A 318 -15.45 34.43 -2.05
N HIS A 319 -16.48 34.64 -1.21
CA HIS A 319 -17.85 34.82 -1.67
C HIS A 319 -17.98 35.91 -2.74
N ASN A 320 -17.39 37.10 -2.53
CA ASN A 320 -17.50 38.20 -3.48
C ASN A 320 -16.78 37.93 -4.81
N VAL A 321 -15.64 37.22 -4.78
CA VAL A 321 -14.96 36.76 -5.99
C VAL A 321 -15.85 35.79 -6.75
N GLU A 322 -16.41 34.82 -6.05
CA GLU A 322 -17.24 33.78 -6.62
C GLU A 322 -18.56 34.30 -7.19
N VAL A 323 -19.16 35.35 -6.58
CA VAL A 323 -20.34 36.03 -7.13
C VAL A 323 -20.06 36.61 -8.51
N ARG A 324 -18.86 37.15 -8.74
CA ARG A 324 -18.48 37.72 -10.05
C ARG A 324 -18.38 36.62 -11.10
N ARG A 325 -17.73 35.49 -10.76
CA ARG A 325 -17.64 34.30 -11.63
C ARG A 325 -19.04 33.79 -11.97
N PHE A 326 -19.88 33.58 -10.96
CA PHE A 326 -21.25 33.08 -11.14
C PHE A 326 -22.12 33.99 -12.02
N LYS A 327 -22.03 35.32 -11.86
CA LYS A 327 -22.75 36.28 -12.71
C LYS A 327 -22.31 36.22 -14.16
N ALA A 328 -21.01 36.20 -14.41
CA ALA A 328 -20.45 36.12 -15.77
C ALA A 328 -20.94 34.86 -16.49
N LEU A 329 -20.95 33.71 -15.80
CA LEU A 329 -21.45 32.45 -16.34
C LEU A 329 -22.95 32.49 -16.68
N ARG A 330 -23.77 33.15 -15.87
CA ARG A 330 -25.21 33.31 -16.12
C ARG A 330 -25.50 34.25 -17.30
N GLU A 331 -24.70 35.28 -17.47
CA GLU A 331 -24.84 36.26 -18.55
C GLU A 331 -24.38 35.67 -19.89
N GLY A 332 -23.32 34.86 -19.90
CA GLY A 332 -22.83 34.17 -21.10
C GLY A 332 -23.70 33.00 -21.61
N ARG A 333 -24.74 32.60 -20.86
CA ARG A 333 -25.72 31.58 -21.29
C ARG A 333 -26.97 32.16 -21.96
N LYS A 334 -27.11 33.49 -22.02
CA LYS A 334 -28.23 34.17 -22.69
C LYS A 334 -27.91 34.44 -24.15
#